data_AF-A0A2H3CKN8-F1
#
_entry.id   AF-A0A2H3CKN8-F1
#
_cell.length_a   1.000
_cell.length_b   1.000
_cell.length_c   1.000
_cell.angle_alpha   90.00
_cell.angle_beta   90.00
_cell.angle_gamma   90.00
#
_symmetry.space_group_name_H-M   'P 1'
#
loop_
_entity.id
_entity.type
_entity.pdbx_description
1 polymer ?
#
loop_
_entity_poly.entity_id
_entity_poly.type
_entity_poly.pdbx_seq_one_letter_code
_entity_poly.pdbx_strand_id
1 'polypeptide(L)'
;MSTNTFSSTVKLGEYFIKLPIYKADSMNWIFFHDCFLFAVNAAGLSDHFKDVSTTMEPTAPAVADPKNPTADKTKTMNKYVKKCQIWKSEQAVIKQGITSVIFDSLFLNAKGEATVKVMWEKVKLEYKKKLKMM
;
A
#
# COMPACT_ATOMS: atom_id res chain seq x y z
N MET A 1 21.62 -10.95 -10.37
CA MET A 1 20.62 -11.78 -9.69
C MET A 1 19.34 -10.99 -9.55
N SER A 2 18.35 -11.26 -10.41
CA SER A 2 17.05 -10.56 -10.43
C SER A 2 15.96 -11.56 -10.77
N THR A 3 15.24 -12.07 -9.78
CA THR A 3 13.99 -12.83 -9.98
C THR A 3 13.06 -12.90 -8.75
N ASN A 4 13.47 -12.50 -7.54
CA ASN A 4 12.68 -12.81 -6.34
C ASN A 4 11.53 -11.84 -6.03
N THR A 5 11.55 -10.61 -6.56
CA THR A 5 10.58 -9.57 -6.17
C THR A 5 9.16 -9.82 -6.72
N PHE A 6 9.02 -10.38 -7.92
CA PHE A 6 7.71 -10.70 -8.51
C PHE A 6 7.04 -11.90 -7.82
N SER A 7 7.84 -12.90 -7.41
CA SER A 7 7.31 -14.08 -6.71
C SER A 7 6.80 -13.73 -5.30
N SER A 8 7.44 -12.78 -4.61
CA SER A 8 6.99 -12.34 -3.28
C SER A 8 5.71 -11.53 -3.32
N THR A 9 5.49 -10.68 -4.33
CA THR A 9 4.28 -9.83 -4.41
C THR A 9 3.02 -10.63 -4.73
N VAL A 10 3.10 -11.63 -5.61
CA VAL A 10 1.97 -12.54 -5.91
C VAL A 10 1.54 -13.32 -4.66
N LYS A 11 2.50 -13.85 -3.90
CA LYS A 11 2.24 -14.56 -2.63
C LYS A 11 1.56 -13.66 -1.58
N LEU A 12 1.92 -12.38 -1.55
CA LEU A 12 1.29 -11.41 -0.64
C LEU A 12 -0.16 -11.11 -1.06
N GLY A 13 -0.44 -10.98 -2.36
CA GLY A 13 -1.82 -10.84 -2.85
C GLY A 13 -2.70 -12.02 -2.43
N GLU A 14 -2.23 -13.25 -2.63
CA GLU A 14 -2.93 -14.47 -2.19
C GLU A 14 -3.11 -14.55 -0.68
N TYR A 15 -2.16 -14.03 0.09
CA TYR A 15 -2.24 -13.96 1.54
C TYR A 15 -3.34 -13.00 2.00
N PHE A 16 -3.43 -11.81 1.41
CA PHE A 16 -4.45 -10.82 1.77
C PHE A 16 -5.88 -11.28 1.44
N ILE A 17 -6.08 -12.05 0.36
CA ILE A 17 -7.39 -12.60 -0.02
C ILE A 17 -7.97 -13.53 1.06
N LYS A 18 -7.11 -14.14 1.89
CA LYS A 18 -7.53 -15.06 2.97
C LYS A 18 -7.98 -14.35 4.24
N LEU A 19 -7.89 -13.02 4.29
CA LEU A 19 -8.29 -12.26 5.47
C LEU A 19 -9.82 -12.18 5.61
N PRO A 20 -10.33 -11.90 6.81
CA PRO A 20 -11.75 -11.68 7.01
C PRO A 20 -12.29 -10.57 6.09
N ILE A 21 -13.44 -10.81 5.46
CA ILE A 21 -14.11 -9.80 4.64
C ILE A 21 -14.79 -8.77 5.57
N TYR A 22 -14.58 -7.48 5.32
CA TYR A 22 -15.31 -6.40 5.98
C TYR A 22 -16.78 -6.43 5.58
N LYS A 23 -17.66 -6.67 6.55
CA LYS A 23 -19.10 -6.80 6.33
C LYS A 23 -19.77 -5.44 6.16
N ALA A 24 -20.80 -5.38 5.30
CA ALA A 24 -21.56 -4.16 5.02
C ALA A 24 -22.33 -3.59 6.25
N ASP A 25 -22.68 -4.48 7.19
CA ASP A 25 -23.29 -4.15 8.50
C ASP A 25 -22.32 -3.52 9.49
N SER A 26 -21.02 -3.50 9.17
CA SER A 26 -19.92 -3.02 10.01
C SER A 26 -19.72 -3.73 11.34
N MET A 27 -20.40 -4.85 11.60
CA MET A 27 -20.33 -5.55 12.89
C MET A 27 -18.97 -6.18 13.15
N ASN A 28 -18.22 -6.53 12.09
CA ASN A 28 -16.90 -7.15 12.23
C ASN A 28 -15.74 -6.18 12.02
N TRP A 29 -15.98 -4.86 12.02
CA TRP A 29 -14.96 -3.87 11.72
C TRP A 29 -13.67 -4.05 12.52
N ILE A 30 -13.76 -4.19 13.86
CA ILE A 30 -12.59 -4.31 14.74
C ILE A 30 -11.75 -5.54 14.37
N PHE A 31 -12.41 -6.69 14.20
CA PHE A 31 -11.72 -7.94 13.85
C PHE A 31 -11.09 -7.87 12.45
N PHE A 32 -11.82 -7.34 11.46
CA PHE A 32 -11.31 -7.10 10.12
C PHE A 32 -10.06 -6.20 10.15
N HIS A 33 -10.18 -5.04 10.81
CA HIS A 33 -9.14 -4.03 10.89
C HIS A 33 -7.86 -4.59 11.51
N ASP A 34 -7.97 -5.29 12.65
CA ASP A 34 -6.81 -5.80 13.37
C ASP A 34 -6.16 -6.97 12.62
N CYS A 35 -6.93 -7.87 12.02
CA CYS A 35 -6.39 -8.91 11.15
C CYS A 35 -5.66 -8.34 9.95
N PHE A 36 -6.20 -7.29 9.32
CA PHE A 36 -5.58 -6.67 8.16
C PHE A 36 -4.27 -5.97 8.52
N LEU A 37 -4.25 -5.19 9.61
CA LEU A 37 -3.02 -4.54 10.08
C LEU A 37 -1.97 -5.55 10.55
N PHE A 38 -2.39 -6.64 11.20
CA PHE A 38 -1.49 -7.72 11.60
C PHE A 38 -0.81 -8.35 10.38
N ALA A 39 -1.59 -8.66 9.33
CA ALA A 39 -1.09 -9.21 8.08
C ALA A 39 -0.12 -8.27 7.35
N VAL A 40 -0.46 -6.99 7.25
CA VAL A 40 0.42 -5.95 6.69
C VAL A 40 1.73 -5.86 7.47
N ASN A 41 1.67 -5.91 8.80
CA ASN A 41 2.85 -5.85 9.64
C ASN A 41 3.74 -7.09 9.47
N ALA A 42 3.14 -8.28 9.41
CA ALA A 42 3.85 -9.53 9.11
C ALA A 42 4.51 -9.52 7.72
N ALA A 43 3.91 -8.80 6.76
CA ALA A 43 4.50 -8.58 5.44
C ALA A 43 5.61 -7.52 5.41
N GLY A 44 5.87 -6.81 6.52
CA GLY A 44 6.84 -5.72 6.57
C GLY A 44 6.40 -4.44 5.85
N LEU A 45 5.08 -4.26 5.64
CA LEU A 45 4.51 -3.19 4.82
C LEU A 45 3.79 -2.10 5.64
N SER A 46 3.92 -2.11 6.97
CA SER A 46 3.17 -1.23 7.87
C SER A 46 3.49 0.27 7.71
N ASP A 47 4.66 0.60 7.15
CA ASP A 47 5.04 2.00 6.94
C ASP A 47 4.21 2.72 5.87
N HIS A 48 3.56 1.98 4.94
CA HIS A 48 2.66 2.55 3.92
C HIS A 48 1.36 3.15 4.49
N PHE A 49 1.09 2.93 5.78
CA PHE A 49 -0.06 3.46 6.50
C PHE A 49 0.26 4.68 7.38
N LYS A 50 1.55 4.99 7.60
CA LYS A 50 1.99 6.04 8.54
C LYS A 50 2.14 7.39 7.85
N ASP A 51 2.42 8.44 8.61
CA ASP A 51 2.76 9.79 8.09
C ASP A 51 4.26 9.99 7.86
N VAL A 52 5.00 8.90 7.68
CA VAL A 52 6.47 8.92 7.53
C VAL A 52 6.85 8.92 6.04
N SER A 53 8.09 9.28 5.74
CA SER A 53 8.66 9.37 4.37
C SER A 53 8.41 8.15 3.47
N THR A 54 8.09 6.98 4.01
CA THR A 54 7.72 5.76 3.28
C THR A 54 6.32 5.83 2.64
N THR A 55 5.48 6.77 3.03
CA THR A 55 4.12 6.97 2.46
C THR A 55 4.14 7.85 1.23
N MET A 56 5.21 8.61 1.04
CA MET A 56 5.45 9.42 -0.15
C MET A 56 6.27 8.62 -1.16
N GLU A 57 6.02 8.87 -2.45
CA GLU A 57 6.93 8.37 -3.48
C GLU A 57 8.35 8.86 -3.16
N PRO A 58 9.39 8.01 -3.30
CA PRO A 58 10.75 8.42 -2.98
C PRO A 58 11.12 9.74 -3.68
N THR A 59 11.84 10.61 -2.96
CA THR A 59 12.32 11.89 -3.49
C THR A 59 13.45 11.68 -4.50
N ALA A 60 13.35 12.33 -5.65
CA ALA A 60 14.40 12.29 -6.67
C ALA A 60 15.72 12.85 -6.14
N PRO A 61 16.87 12.23 -6.45
CA PRO A 61 18.17 12.82 -6.15
C PRO A 61 18.37 14.12 -6.94
N ALA A 62 19.22 15.02 -6.44
CA ALA A 62 19.58 16.25 -7.15
C ALA A 62 20.11 15.93 -8.57
N VAL A 63 19.60 16.65 -9.57
CA VAL A 63 19.85 16.39 -10.99
C VAL A 63 21.35 16.47 -11.29
N ALA A 64 21.89 15.44 -11.94
CA ALA A 64 23.25 15.46 -12.46
C ALA A 64 23.31 16.41 -13.67
N ASP A 65 24.36 17.23 -13.75
CA ASP A 65 24.69 17.98 -14.97
C ASP A 65 24.72 17.00 -16.17
N PRO A 66 23.82 17.15 -17.16
CA PRO A 66 23.73 16.25 -18.30
C PRO A 66 25.05 16.11 -19.08
N LYS A 67 25.95 17.09 -18.96
CA LYS A 67 27.21 17.14 -19.70
C LYS A 67 28.36 16.38 -19.03
N ASN A 68 28.24 15.95 -17.77
CA ASN A 68 29.29 15.18 -17.10
C ASN A 68 28.73 14.18 -16.07
N PRO A 69 28.21 13.02 -16.52
CA PRO A 69 27.68 12.00 -15.63
C PRO A 69 28.82 11.27 -14.90
N THR A 70 29.02 11.60 -13.61
CA THR A 70 29.92 10.83 -12.73
C THR A 70 29.31 9.47 -12.39
N ALA A 71 30.12 8.39 -12.35
CA ALA A 71 29.66 7.03 -12.05
C ALA A 71 28.82 6.91 -10.75
N ASP A 72 29.15 7.70 -9.72
CA ASP A 72 28.40 7.77 -8.47
C ASP A 72 26.98 8.34 -8.62
N LYS A 73 26.79 9.30 -9.53
CA LYS A 73 25.47 9.89 -9.80
C LYS A 73 24.57 8.89 -10.55
N THR A 74 25.11 8.13 -11.49
CA THR A 74 24.39 7.06 -12.20
C THR A 74 23.97 5.94 -11.25
N LYS A 75 24.84 5.55 -10.31
CA LYS A 75 24.52 4.56 -9.26
C LYS A 75 23.41 5.06 -8.34
N THR A 76 23.43 6.34 -7.98
CA THR A 76 22.40 6.98 -7.14
C THR A 76 21.05 7.01 -7.84
N MET A 77 21.01 7.38 -9.12
CA MET A 77 19.79 7.37 -9.94
C MET A 77 19.21 5.95 -10.10
N ASN A 78 20.06 4.96 -10.36
CA ASN A 78 19.62 3.56 -10.44
C ASN A 78 19.04 3.04 -9.10
N LYS A 79 19.62 3.44 -7.97
CA LYS A 79 19.08 3.11 -6.64
C LYS A 79 17.73 3.77 -6.41
N TYR A 80 17.58 5.03 -6.84
CA TYR A 80 16.33 5.78 -6.77
C TYR A 80 15.21 5.09 -7.57
N VAL A 81 15.44 4.78 -8.85
CA VAL A 81 14.45 4.12 -9.72
C VAL A 81 14.00 2.78 -9.12
N LYS A 82 14.94 1.98 -8.60
CA LYS A 82 14.60 0.71 -7.93
C LYS A 82 13.72 0.91 -6.70
N LYS A 83 14.02 1.92 -5.86
CA LYS A 83 13.20 2.26 -4.70
C LYS A 83 11.78 2.66 -5.11
N CYS A 84 11.63 3.48 -6.14
CA CYS A 84 10.31 3.87 -6.64
C CYS A 84 9.53 2.67 -7.17
N GLN A 85 10.18 1.76 -7.89
CA GLN A 85 9.55 0.55 -8.41
C GLN A 85 9.07 -0.37 -7.27
N ILE A 86 9.90 -0.59 -6.25
CA ILE A 86 9.53 -1.37 -5.06
C ILE A 86 8.33 -0.72 -4.36
N TRP A 87 8.43 0.58 -4.08
CA TRP A 87 7.35 1.33 -3.42
C TRP A 87 6.03 1.24 -4.18
N LYS A 88 6.03 1.41 -5.51
CA LYS A 88 4.82 1.29 -6.35
C LYS A 88 4.24 -0.13 -6.31
N SER A 89 5.10 -1.14 -6.29
CA SER A 89 4.68 -2.54 -6.23
C SER A 89 4.04 -2.88 -4.88
N GLU A 90 4.62 -2.41 -3.78
CA GLU A 90 4.08 -2.59 -2.43
C GLU A 90 2.73 -1.88 -2.26
N GLN A 91 2.62 -0.62 -2.72
CA GLN A 91 1.36 0.11 -2.75
C GLN A 91 0.28 -0.67 -3.52
N ALA A 92 0.61 -1.20 -4.70
CA ALA A 92 -0.33 -1.97 -5.52
C ALA A 92 -0.80 -3.24 -4.81
N VAL A 93 0.12 -4.00 -4.19
CA VAL A 93 -0.20 -5.23 -3.45
C VAL A 93 -1.14 -4.96 -2.29
N ILE A 94 -0.87 -3.92 -1.48
CA ILE A 94 -1.73 -3.61 -0.33
C ILE A 94 -3.08 -3.08 -0.79
N LYS A 95 -3.14 -2.22 -1.82
CA LYS A 95 -4.41 -1.76 -2.41
C LYS A 95 -5.23 -2.95 -2.89
N GLN A 96 -4.62 -3.87 -3.65
CA GLN A 96 -5.28 -5.09 -4.09
C GLN A 96 -5.80 -5.90 -2.89
N GLY A 97 -4.98 -6.04 -1.84
CA GLY A 97 -5.37 -6.68 -0.59
C GLY A 97 -6.62 -6.04 0.01
N ILE A 98 -6.64 -4.71 0.18
CA ILE A 98 -7.81 -3.95 0.67
C ILE A 98 -9.02 -4.23 -0.23
N THR A 99 -8.87 -4.13 -1.56
CA THR A 99 -9.99 -4.32 -2.49
C THR A 99 -10.59 -5.73 -2.46
N SER A 100 -9.78 -6.75 -2.13
CA SER A 100 -10.26 -8.14 -2.09
C SER A 100 -11.11 -8.48 -0.87
N VAL A 101 -11.11 -7.62 0.15
CA VAL A 101 -11.71 -7.89 1.46
C VAL A 101 -12.75 -6.83 1.87
N ILE A 102 -13.02 -5.84 1.03
CA ILE A 102 -14.08 -4.85 1.27
C ILE A 102 -15.28 -5.11 0.35
N PHE A 103 -16.45 -4.65 0.75
CA PHE A 103 -17.66 -4.74 -0.07
C PHE A 103 -17.66 -3.74 -1.24
N ASP A 104 -18.42 -4.05 -2.30
CA ASP A 104 -18.38 -3.37 -3.61
C ASP A 104 -18.57 -1.85 -3.55
N SER A 105 -19.53 -1.36 -2.77
CA SER A 105 -19.78 0.09 -2.69
C SER A 105 -18.63 0.85 -2.02
N LEU A 106 -17.95 0.25 -1.05
CA LEU A 106 -16.74 0.82 -0.46
C LEU A 106 -15.55 0.73 -1.43
N PHE A 107 -15.44 -0.36 -2.19
CA PHE A 107 -14.45 -0.46 -3.26
C PHE A 107 -14.61 0.67 -4.28
N LEU A 108 -15.82 0.91 -4.79
CA LEU A 108 -16.07 1.98 -5.76
C LEU A 108 -15.68 3.37 -5.24
N ASN A 109 -15.84 3.61 -3.94
CA ASN A 109 -15.48 4.88 -3.28
C ASN A 109 -13.97 5.04 -3.02
N ALA A 110 -13.23 3.93 -2.90
CA ALA A 110 -11.83 3.92 -2.47
C ALA A 110 -10.82 3.58 -3.58
N LYS A 111 -11.25 2.99 -4.71
CA LYS A 111 -10.36 2.49 -5.78
C LYS A 111 -9.48 3.54 -6.46
N GLY A 112 -9.86 4.82 -6.41
CA GLY A 112 -9.16 5.91 -7.08
C GLY A 112 -8.04 6.57 -6.26
N GLU A 113 -7.80 6.11 -5.03
CA GLU A 113 -6.89 6.82 -4.14
C GLU A 113 -5.41 6.68 -4.53
N ALA A 114 -4.68 7.79 -4.39
CA ALA A 114 -3.28 7.88 -4.78
C ALA A 114 -2.37 6.94 -3.98
N THR A 115 -2.61 6.79 -2.68
CA THR A 115 -1.80 5.96 -1.77
C THR A 115 -2.67 5.02 -0.93
N VAL A 116 -2.07 3.93 -0.43
CA VAL A 116 -2.70 3.01 0.52
C VAL A 116 -3.22 3.75 1.74
N LYS A 117 -2.46 4.71 2.28
CA LYS A 117 -2.90 5.51 3.42
C LYS A 117 -4.25 6.19 3.16
N VAL A 118 -4.38 6.93 2.05
CA VAL A 118 -5.62 7.65 1.75
C VAL A 118 -6.78 6.68 1.51
N MET A 119 -6.51 5.55 0.83
CA MET A 119 -7.48 4.47 0.67
C MET A 119 -7.95 3.92 2.02
N TRP A 120 -7.02 3.66 2.93
CA TRP A 120 -7.30 3.13 4.26
C TRP A 120 -8.07 4.12 5.14
N GLU A 121 -7.73 5.41 5.10
CA GLU A 121 -8.49 6.45 5.81
C GLU A 121 -9.94 6.52 5.32
N LYS A 122 -10.18 6.35 4.01
CA LYS A 122 -11.54 6.26 3.46
C LYS A 122 -12.30 5.05 4.01
N VAL A 123 -11.65 3.89 4.08
CA VAL A 123 -12.22 2.67 4.67
C VAL A 123 -12.60 2.90 6.14
N LYS A 124 -11.71 3.52 6.94
CA LYS A 124 -11.98 3.89 8.34
C LYS A 124 -13.10 4.92 8.48
N LEU A 125 -13.18 5.89 7.56
CA LEU A 125 -14.21 6.92 7.58
C LEU A 125 -15.60 6.34 7.32
N GLU A 126 -15.71 5.36 6.43
CA GLU A 126 -16.99 4.68 6.17
C GLU A 126 -17.53 3.99 7.42
N TYR A 127 -16.67 3.29 8.17
CA TYR A 127 -17.03 2.73 9.47
C TYR A 127 -17.52 3.81 10.44
N LYS A 128 -16.77 4.92 10.59
CA LYS A 128 -17.16 6.04 11.47
C LYS A 128 -18.51 6.64 11.09
N LYS A 129 -18.85 6.73 9.80
CA LYS A 129 -20.15 7.22 9.33
C LYS A 129 -21.27 6.27 9.72
N LYS A 130 -21.09 4.97 9.49
CA LYS A 130 -22.08 3.95 9.85
C LYS A 130 -22.32 3.89 11.36
N LEU A 131 -21.27 4.02 12.16
CA LEU A 131 -21.38 4.08 13.64
C LEU A 131 -22.18 5.29 14.13
N LYS A 132 -22.10 6.45 13.44
CA LYS A 132 -22.86 7.66 13.80
C LYS A 132 -24.33 7.63 13.36
N MET A 133 -24.68 6.72 12.45
CA MET A 133 -26.05 6.54 11.96
C MET A 133 -26.84 5.50 12.77
N MET A 134 -26.17 4.82 13.71
CA MET A 134 -26.76 3.94 14.73
C MET A 134 -27.03 4.74 15.99
#